data_AF-A6ZRW2-F1
#
_entry.id   AF-A6ZRW2-F1
#
_cell.length_a   1.000
_cell.length_b   1.000
_cell.length_c   1.000
_cell.angle_alpha   90.00
_cell.angle_beta   90.00
_cell.angle_gamma   90.00
#
_symmetry.space_group_name_H-M   'P 1'
#
loop_
_entity.id
_entity.type
_entity.pdbx_description
1 polymer ?
#
loop_
_entity_poly.entity_id
_entity_poly.type
_entity_poly.pdbx_seq_one_letter_code
_entity_poly.pdbx_strand_id
1 'polypeptide(L)'
;MKISLHNKRQRGDQNQNMSVFNVLKPLLKGSNSFKVKLNGFLFNNVSTITIRTLMKTHKGTAKRWRRTGNTFKRGIAGRKHGNIGWSHRSLKALTGRKIAHPAYSKHLKRLLPYH
;
A
#
# COMPACT_ATOMS: atom_id res chain seq x y z
N MET A 1 57.80 -59.59 -7.12
CA MET A 1 58.56 -58.95 -6.01
C MET A 1 57.61 -58.09 -5.19
N LYS A 2 57.59 -58.28 -3.86
CA LYS A 2 56.88 -57.48 -2.85
C LYS A 2 57.69 -56.22 -2.54
N ILE A 3 57.07 -55.04 -2.49
CA ILE A 3 57.48 -53.93 -1.61
C ILE A 3 56.22 -53.24 -1.08
N SER A 4 56.16 -53.10 0.24
CA SER A 4 55.03 -52.63 1.06
C SER A 4 55.44 -51.34 1.77
N LEU A 5 54.42 -50.62 2.28
CA LEU A 5 54.44 -49.55 3.29
C LEU A 5 54.88 -48.16 2.79
N HIS A 6 54.04 -47.14 3.02
CA HIS A 6 54.17 -46.25 4.17
C HIS A 6 52.98 -45.27 4.26
N ASN A 7 52.20 -45.39 5.34
CA ASN A 7 51.10 -44.50 5.71
C ASN A 7 51.64 -43.43 6.67
N LYS A 8 51.48 -42.12 6.36
CA LYS A 8 51.93 -41.03 7.25
C LYS A 8 50.95 -39.84 7.26
N ARG A 9 50.12 -39.82 8.32
CA ARG A 9 49.62 -38.70 9.15
C ARG A 9 49.38 -37.30 8.52
N GLN A 10 48.09 -36.98 8.44
CA GLN A 10 47.34 -35.79 8.92
C GLN A 10 48.11 -34.54 9.41
N ARG A 11 47.73 -33.37 8.85
CA ARG A 11 47.60 -31.99 9.40
C ARG A 11 47.32 -31.09 8.17
N GLY A 12 46.32 -30.22 8.04
CA GLY A 12 45.47 -29.50 8.98
C GLY A 12 45.51 -28.04 8.54
N ASP A 13 44.56 -27.59 7.72
CA ASP A 13 44.30 -26.17 7.41
C ASP A 13 42.95 -26.04 6.68
N GLN A 14 41.89 -25.73 7.42
CA GLN A 14 40.61 -25.23 6.89
C GLN A 14 40.13 -24.13 7.84
N ASN A 15 40.60 -22.92 7.56
CA ASN A 15 40.32 -21.73 8.33
C ASN A 15 39.47 -20.78 7.47
N GLN A 16 38.44 -20.21 8.09
CA GLN A 16 37.73 -18.98 7.69
C GLN A 16 36.60 -19.10 6.65
N ASN A 17 35.43 -19.59 7.09
CA ASN A 17 34.12 -19.13 6.60
C ASN A 17 32.97 -19.70 7.46
N MET A 18 32.97 -19.42 8.76
CA MET A 18 31.83 -19.74 9.63
C MET A 18 31.08 -18.46 10.00
N SER A 19 30.19 -18.10 9.08
CA SER A 19 28.87 -17.51 9.31
C SER A 19 28.59 -17.02 10.73
N VAL A 20 28.49 -15.70 10.85
CA VAL A 20 28.05 -14.92 12.03
C VAL A 20 26.66 -15.36 12.56
N PHE A 21 25.94 -16.24 11.85
CA PHE A 21 24.63 -16.75 12.26
C PHE A 21 24.65 -17.86 13.33
N ASN A 22 25.82 -18.39 13.71
CA ASN A 22 25.90 -19.49 14.69
C ASN A 22 26.27 -19.08 16.12
N VAL A 23 26.39 -17.77 16.42
CA VAL A 23 26.77 -17.26 17.76
C VAL A 23 25.56 -17.09 18.72
N LEU A 24 24.32 -17.29 18.25
CA LEU A 24 23.10 -17.07 19.06
C LEU A 24 22.41 -18.35 19.58
N LYS A 25 23.10 -19.49 19.61
CA LYS A 25 22.54 -20.77 20.09
C LYS A 25 23.30 -21.28 21.31
N PRO A 26 23.12 -20.66 22.49
CA PRO A 26 22.51 -21.44 23.59
C PRO A 26 21.76 -20.55 24.61
N LEU A 27 20.49 -20.21 24.33
CA LEU A 27 19.57 -19.61 25.31
C LEU A 27 18.18 -20.29 25.30
N LEU A 28 18.09 -21.50 24.74
CA LEU A 28 16.84 -22.25 24.53
C LEU A 28 16.76 -23.54 25.36
N LYS A 29 17.35 -23.52 26.56
CA LYS A 29 17.24 -24.62 27.54
C LYS A 29 16.62 -24.08 28.83
N GLY A 30 15.37 -23.65 28.71
CA GLY A 30 14.56 -23.12 29.80
C GLY A 30 13.09 -23.41 29.53
N SER A 31 12.54 -24.26 30.38
CA SER A 31 11.14 -24.68 30.47
C SER A 31 10.18 -23.48 30.48
N ASN A 32 8.94 -23.73 30.02
CA ASN A 32 7.76 -22.84 30.00
C ASN A 32 7.42 -22.23 28.63
N SER A 33 6.79 -23.04 27.80
CA SER A 33 5.46 -22.77 27.19
C SER A 33 5.10 -21.32 26.82
N PHE A 34 6.00 -20.57 26.20
CA PHE A 34 5.66 -19.38 25.41
C PHE A 34 5.96 -19.68 23.94
N LYS A 35 5.03 -20.37 23.26
CA LYS A 35 5.01 -20.39 21.79
C LYS A 35 4.64 -18.99 21.32
N VAL A 36 5.63 -18.10 21.24
CA VAL A 36 5.47 -16.79 20.63
C VAL A 36 5.06 -17.00 19.17
N LYS A 37 3.80 -16.67 18.84
CA LYS A 37 3.27 -16.66 17.47
C LYS A 37 3.93 -15.52 16.67
N LEU A 38 5.23 -15.58 16.44
CA LEU A 38 6.00 -14.60 15.67
C LEU A 38 5.63 -14.63 14.17
N ASN A 39 5.11 -15.75 13.65
CA ASN A 39 4.74 -15.87 12.24
C ASN A 39 3.47 -15.10 11.85
N GLY A 40 2.60 -14.74 12.80
CA GLY A 40 1.39 -13.96 12.50
C GLY A 40 1.64 -12.45 12.40
N PHE A 41 2.66 -11.93 13.09
CA PHE A 41 2.91 -10.49 13.13
C PHE A 41 3.55 -9.97 11.84
N LEU A 42 4.38 -10.79 11.18
CA LEU A 42 5.09 -10.36 9.96
C LEU A 42 4.15 -10.26 8.75
N PHE A 43 3.21 -11.21 8.55
CA PHE A 43 2.26 -11.14 7.43
C PHE A 43 1.16 -10.08 7.61
N ASN A 44 0.72 -9.82 8.85
CA ASN A 44 -0.23 -8.74 9.14
C ASN A 44 0.39 -7.33 8.98
N ASN A 45 1.71 -7.20 9.12
CA ASN A 45 2.37 -5.93 8.92
C ASN A 45 2.64 -5.60 7.44
N VAL A 46 2.90 -6.59 6.58
CA VAL A 46 3.14 -6.31 5.15
C VAL A 46 1.89 -5.69 4.49
N SER A 47 0.70 -6.22 4.76
CA SER A 47 -0.56 -5.63 4.27
C SER A 47 -0.83 -4.25 4.87
N THR A 48 -0.58 -4.04 6.16
CA THR A 48 -0.81 -2.72 6.78
C THR A 48 0.23 -1.67 6.37
N ILE A 49 1.50 -2.06 6.16
CA ILE A 49 2.55 -1.18 5.64
C ILE A 49 2.24 -0.79 4.19
N THR A 50 1.87 -1.74 3.34
CA THR A 50 1.46 -1.43 1.95
C THR A 50 0.19 -0.57 1.91
N ILE A 51 -0.81 -0.82 2.76
CA ILE A 51 -2.00 0.05 2.84
C ILE A 51 -1.65 1.48 3.25
N ARG A 52 -0.61 1.68 4.08
CA ARG A 52 -0.15 3.02 4.50
C ARG A 52 0.60 3.77 3.40
N THR A 53 1.21 3.08 2.43
CA THR A 53 1.92 3.71 1.30
C THR A 53 1.00 4.02 0.12
N LEU A 54 -0.17 3.39 0.04
CA LEU A 54 -1.18 3.70 -0.98
C LEU A 54 -1.79 5.10 -0.77
N MET A 55 -2.04 5.80 -1.88
CA MET A 55 -2.76 7.08 -1.84
C MET A 55 -4.20 6.87 -1.36
N LYS A 56 -4.73 7.82 -0.60
CA LYS A 56 -6.14 7.79 -0.18
C LYS A 56 -6.99 8.65 -1.10
N THR A 57 -8.15 8.14 -1.50
CA THR A 57 -9.15 8.95 -2.22
C THR A 57 -9.76 10.01 -1.30
N HIS A 58 -9.79 11.26 -1.77
CA HIS A 58 -10.44 12.36 -1.05
C HIS A 58 -11.97 12.20 -1.05
N LYS A 59 -12.52 11.77 0.09
CA LYS A 59 -13.94 11.39 0.22
C LYS A 59 -14.90 12.54 -0.06
N GLY A 60 -14.55 13.78 0.33
CA GLY A 60 -15.38 14.95 0.04
C GLY A 60 -15.52 15.23 -1.46
N THR A 61 -14.43 15.01 -2.21
CA THR A 61 -14.44 15.16 -3.68
C THR A 61 -15.19 14.02 -4.33
N ALA A 62 -14.97 12.77 -3.88
CA ALA A 62 -15.63 11.59 -4.42
C ALA A 62 -17.17 11.64 -4.28
N LYS A 63 -17.69 12.30 -3.24
CA LYS A 63 -19.13 12.52 -3.07
C LYS A 63 -19.72 13.48 -4.11
N ARG A 64 -18.93 14.44 -4.62
CA ARG A 64 -19.39 15.54 -5.49
C ARG A 64 -19.11 15.30 -6.98
N TRP A 65 -17.99 14.64 -7.27
CA TRP A 65 -17.48 14.42 -8.63
C TRP A 65 -17.56 12.95 -9.01
N ARG A 66 -17.87 12.68 -10.28
CA ARG A 66 -17.91 11.34 -10.87
C ARG A 66 -17.09 11.32 -12.15
N ARG A 67 -16.31 10.26 -12.36
CA ARG A 67 -15.56 10.05 -13.59
C ARG A 67 -16.50 9.81 -14.78
N THR A 68 -16.15 10.32 -15.95
CA THR A 68 -16.84 10.04 -17.23
C THR A 68 -15.83 10.14 -18.36
N GLY A 69 -15.53 9.03 -19.05
CA GLY A 69 -14.56 9.00 -20.17
C GLY A 69 -13.16 9.42 -19.73
N ASN A 70 -12.69 10.60 -20.16
CA ASN A 70 -11.39 11.21 -19.77
C ASN A 70 -11.54 12.43 -18.84
N THR A 71 -12.78 12.78 -18.47
CA THR A 71 -13.11 13.92 -17.61
C THR A 71 -13.89 13.51 -16.35
N PHE A 72 -14.36 14.51 -15.61
CA PHE A 72 -15.23 14.37 -14.44
C PHE A 72 -16.50 15.21 -14.63
N LYS A 73 -17.60 14.79 -14.01
CA LYS A 73 -18.86 15.52 -13.97
C LYS A 73 -19.34 15.75 -12.54
N ARG A 74 -20.02 16.87 -12.30
CA ARG A 74 -20.67 17.21 -11.02
C ARG A 74 -22.10 17.68 -11.23
N GLY A 75 -22.89 17.74 -10.16
CA GLY A 75 -24.17 18.47 -10.18
C GLY A 75 -23.94 19.99 -10.21
N ILE A 76 -24.86 20.73 -10.84
CA ILE A 76 -24.83 22.20 -10.83
C ILE A 76 -25.31 22.70 -9.45
N ALA A 77 -24.66 23.73 -8.91
CA ALA A 77 -25.00 24.30 -7.61
C ALA A 77 -26.18 25.27 -7.70
N GLY A 78 -26.76 25.66 -6.57
CA GLY A 78 -27.73 26.75 -6.49
C GLY A 78 -29.20 26.36 -6.71
N ARG A 79 -29.54 25.08 -6.90
CA ARG A 79 -30.94 24.68 -7.18
C ARG A 79 -31.76 24.31 -5.94
N LYS A 80 -31.15 24.08 -4.77
CA LYS A 80 -31.81 23.50 -3.59
C LYS A 80 -32.71 24.48 -2.82
N HIS A 81 -32.31 25.74 -2.68
CA HIS A 81 -33.01 26.77 -1.90
C HIS A 81 -32.74 28.16 -2.51
N GLY A 82 -33.48 29.18 -2.09
CA GLY A 82 -33.27 30.57 -2.55
C GLY A 82 -33.72 30.84 -4.00
N ASN A 83 -34.69 30.06 -4.50
CA ASN A 83 -35.14 30.13 -5.90
C ASN A 83 -36.36 31.03 -6.12
N ILE A 84 -36.88 31.65 -5.06
CA ILE A 84 -38.06 32.54 -5.15
C ILE A 84 -37.67 33.75 -6.00
N GLY A 85 -38.51 34.12 -6.97
CA GLY A 85 -38.27 35.24 -7.90
C GLY A 85 -37.41 34.91 -9.13
N TRP A 86 -36.80 33.72 -9.21
CA TRP A 86 -36.05 33.32 -10.40
C TRP A 86 -36.97 32.74 -11.48
N SER A 87 -36.75 33.13 -12.73
CA SER A 87 -37.50 32.57 -13.86
C SER A 87 -37.25 31.07 -14.04
N HIS A 88 -38.24 30.34 -14.54
CA HIS A 88 -38.09 28.93 -14.88
C HIS A 88 -36.90 28.69 -15.83
N ARG A 89 -36.65 29.61 -16.76
CA ARG A 89 -35.50 29.57 -17.67
C ARG A 89 -34.17 29.54 -16.90
N SER A 90 -34.01 30.42 -15.90
CA SER A 90 -32.82 30.43 -15.05
C SER A 90 -32.68 29.13 -14.25
N LEU A 91 -33.77 28.67 -13.63
CA LEU A 91 -33.77 27.44 -12.83
C LEU A 91 -33.49 26.17 -13.64
N LYS A 92 -33.84 26.16 -14.93
CA LYS A 92 -33.50 25.05 -15.84
C LYS A 92 -32.01 24.99 -16.12
N ALA A 93 -31.31 26.13 -16.23
CA ALA A 93 -29.86 26.15 -16.41
C ALA A 93 -29.09 25.59 -15.17
N LEU A 94 -29.69 25.65 -13.98
CA LEU A 94 -29.14 25.07 -12.75
C LEU A 94 -29.50 23.58 -12.55
N THR A 95 -30.17 22.97 -13.52
CA THR A 95 -30.57 21.55 -13.47
C THR A 95 -29.57 20.69 -14.25
N GLY A 96 -29.30 19.48 -13.77
CA GLY A 96 -28.48 18.49 -14.48
C GLY A 96 -27.02 18.43 -14.02
N ARG A 97 -26.12 18.11 -14.96
CA ARG A 97 -24.70 17.84 -14.70
C ARG A 97 -23.82 18.79 -15.50
N LYS A 98 -22.70 19.20 -14.90
CA LYS A 98 -21.66 20.01 -15.56
C LYS A 98 -20.34 19.25 -15.59
N ILE A 99 -19.69 19.25 -16.76
CA ILE A 99 -18.34 18.71 -16.95
C ILE A 99 -17.32 19.59 -16.21
N ALA A 100 -16.24 18.97 -15.73
CA ALA A 100 -15.13 19.66 -15.10
C ALA A 100 -14.49 20.65 -16.08
N HIS A 101 -14.18 21.85 -15.60
CA HIS A 101 -13.39 22.80 -16.36
C HIS A 101 -11.95 22.24 -16.49
N PRO A 102 -11.30 22.34 -17.67
CA PRO A 102 -9.97 21.79 -17.90
C PRO A 102 -8.92 22.20 -16.85
N ALA A 103 -9.01 23.44 -16.36
CA ALA A 103 -8.13 23.95 -15.30
C ALA A 103 -8.13 23.09 -14.01
N TYR A 104 -9.24 22.42 -13.70
CA TYR A 104 -9.37 21.59 -12.49
C TYR A 104 -9.11 20.10 -12.73
N SER A 105 -9.00 19.66 -13.99
CA SER A 105 -8.87 18.24 -14.31
C SER A 105 -7.64 17.59 -13.69
N LYS A 106 -6.49 18.28 -13.70
CA LYS A 106 -5.25 17.81 -13.06
C LYS A 106 -5.41 17.65 -11.55
N HIS A 107 -6.08 18.61 -10.91
CA HIS A 107 -6.33 18.56 -9.47
C HIS A 107 -7.28 17.41 -9.10
N LEU A 108 -8.36 17.22 -9.87
CA LEU A 108 -9.31 16.13 -9.63
C LEU A 108 -8.66 14.75 -9.76
N LYS A 109 -7.78 14.54 -10.74
CA LYS A 109 -7.02 13.27 -10.89
C LYS A 109 -6.16 12.98 -9.66
N ARG A 110 -5.55 14.00 -9.04
CA ARG A 110 -4.75 13.82 -7.81
C ARG A 110 -5.60 13.48 -6.59
N LEU A 111 -6.77 14.10 -6.47
CA LEU A 111 -7.68 13.84 -5.34
C LEU A 111 -8.39 12.49 -5.43
N LEU A 112 -8.55 11.97 -6.65
CA LEU A 112 -9.30 10.76 -6.94
C LEU A 112 -8.42 9.74 -7.69
N PRO A 113 -7.39 9.16 -7.03
CA PRO A 113 -6.44 8.27 -7.67
C PRO A 113 -7.06 6.96 -8.20
N TYR A 114 -8.20 6.54 -7.63
CA TYR A 114 -8.89 5.29 -7.98
C TYR A 114 -10.26 5.53 -8.65
N HIS A 115 -10.46 6.67 -9.32
CA HIS A 115 -11.71 6.99 -10.02
C HIS A 115 -11.54 7.19 -11.53
#